data_AF-A0AAD9DHT0-F1
#
_entry.id   AF-A0AAD9DHT0-F1
#
_cell.length_a   1.000
_cell.length_b   1.000
_cell.length_c   1.000
_cell.angle_alpha   90.00
_cell.angle_beta   90.00
_cell.angle_gamma   90.00
#
_symmetry.space_group_name_H-M   'P 1'
#
loop_
_entity.id
_entity.type
_entity.pdbx_description
1 polymer ?
#
loop_
_entity_poly.entity_id
_entity_poly.type
_entity_poly.pdbx_seq_one_letter_code
_entity_poly.pdbx_strand_id
1 'polypeptide(L)'
;MKEVRVSFGLAREVMLATLIHEYDTFHQKCRDLNIPLENEGLYQHLFGEESRLVTAMKRDLKLDHPTIYEFLATFYFAAEFRSPAKRLQEHSRVNYDGYMDQEPLNKIWRAIADAGKNGESPVYFWQDVESALNEDCREFFLTFSGQRHPIRVAWDDDKVHLQFSTHDVRSDPHFLCGGQAHQHTMSNCRGLTIHSAILAASGFPVGFRTSRQGESEHQCYETLLRFMFAYYFTVSGAAHLGLDNIIFCSDRGYWTPALILLILSFGGTVFGTIKRSYWVPFTYNQKRQDKREQIETKYGRSIFVAFSRWGEYMLKIMAWRGGTGNVSLAMNSDCSEDQLVTMEFKLKNSADAKWYHDKDLTRDQRKLKAFQQISGIDISKEDLDKVDAHIQHSLNVTLTSCGLPFGCLQ
;
A
#
# COMPACT_ATOMS: atom_id res chain seq x y z
N MET A 1 8.97 36.09 -5.64
CA MET A 1 8.54 34.95 -6.49
C MET A 1 9.10 33.69 -5.83
N LYS A 2 8.27 32.78 -5.31
CA LYS A 2 8.77 31.52 -4.72
C LYS A 2 9.01 30.55 -5.88
N GLU A 3 10.26 30.17 -6.08
CA GLU A 3 10.71 29.27 -7.14
C GLU A 3 10.13 27.87 -6.90
N VAL A 4 9.63 27.20 -7.95
CA VAL A 4 9.18 25.80 -7.86
C VAL A 4 10.25 24.95 -8.51
N ARG A 5 10.93 24.10 -7.75
CA ARG A 5 11.90 23.14 -8.29
C ARG A 5 11.18 21.84 -8.64
N VAL A 6 11.27 21.45 -9.91
CA VAL A 6 10.90 20.10 -10.36
C VAL A 6 12.19 19.29 -10.40
N SER A 7 12.30 18.30 -9.53
CA SER A 7 13.38 17.32 -9.54
C SER A 7 12.91 16.05 -10.24
N PHE A 8 13.82 15.38 -10.92
CA PHE A 8 13.60 14.09 -11.55
C PHE A 8 14.62 13.11 -10.98
N GLY A 9 14.16 11.93 -10.56
CA GLY A 9 15.03 10.84 -10.11
C GLY A 9 15.47 10.90 -8.66
N LEU A 10 15.19 12.00 -7.94
CA LEU A 10 15.46 12.10 -6.49
C LEU A 10 14.66 11.04 -5.72
N ALA A 11 13.40 10.83 -6.09
CA ALA A 11 12.60 9.77 -5.49
C ALA A 11 13.24 8.40 -5.71
N ARG A 12 13.80 8.13 -6.91
CA ARG A 12 14.44 6.84 -7.19
C ARG A 12 15.66 6.61 -6.29
N GLU A 13 16.54 7.60 -6.16
CA GLU A 13 17.74 7.48 -5.33
C GLU A 13 17.39 7.29 -3.85
N VAL A 14 16.44 8.08 -3.34
CA VAL A 14 15.95 7.96 -1.96
C VAL A 14 15.33 6.59 -1.73
N MET A 15 14.47 6.12 -2.64
CA MET A 15 13.82 4.81 -2.52
C MET A 15 14.82 3.65 -2.60
N LEU A 16 15.88 3.76 -3.41
CA LEU A 16 16.93 2.75 -3.48
C LEU A 16 17.76 2.70 -2.18
N ALA A 17 18.12 3.86 -1.63
CA ALA A 17 18.82 3.92 -0.35
C ALA A 17 17.96 3.35 0.79
N THR A 18 16.66 3.69 0.81
CA THR A 18 15.70 3.11 1.75
C THR A 18 15.60 1.60 1.58
N LEU A 19 15.51 1.09 0.35
CA LEU A 19 15.45 -0.34 0.07
C LEU A 19 16.67 -1.09 0.63
N ILE A 20 17.88 -0.59 0.37
CA ILE A 20 19.12 -1.21 0.89
C ILE A 20 19.07 -1.25 2.42
N HIS A 21 18.67 -0.16 3.06
CA HIS A 21 18.57 -0.10 4.51
C HIS A 21 17.53 -1.09 5.08
N GLU A 22 16.38 -1.25 4.43
CA GLU A 22 15.34 -2.21 4.81
C GLU A 22 15.87 -3.65 4.73
N TYR A 23 16.63 -4.00 3.68
CA TYR A 23 17.26 -5.32 3.54
C TYR A 23 18.38 -5.56 4.57
N ASP A 24 19.24 -4.57 4.81
CA ASP A 24 20.29 -4.67 5.84
C ASP A 24 19.69 -4.88 7.22
N THR A 25 18.59 -4.17 7.50
CA THR A 25 17.82 -4.30 8.73
C THR A 25 17.24 -5.71 8.88
N PHE A 26 16.60 -6.22 7.83
CA PHE A 26 16.08 -7.58 7.81
C PHE A 26 17.20 -8.61 8.08
N HIS A 27 18.36 -8.48 7.42
CA HIS A 27 19.50 -9.36 7.65
C HIS A 27 20.02 -9.30 9.09
N GLN A 28 20.10 -8.10 9.66
CA GLN A 28 20.52 -7.92 11.05
C GLN A 28 19.51 -8.58 12.01
N LYS A 29 18.21 -8.43 11.75
CA LYS A 29 17.15 -9.08 12.54
C LYS A 29 17.24 -10.59 12.50
N CYS A 30 17.44 -11.19 11.32
CA CYS A 30 17.67 -12.63 11.23
C CYS A 30 18.85 -13.07 12.10
N ARG A 31 19.97 -12.31 12.10
CA ARG A 31 21.12 -12.62 12.98
C ARG A 31 20.78 -12.48 14.46
N ASP A 32 20.12 -11.39 14.85
CA ASP A 32 19.74 -11.13 16.24
C ASP A 32 18.81 -12.22 16.80
N LEU A 33 17.97 -12.80 15.94
CA LEU A 33 17.03 -13.87 16.25
C LEU A 33 17.62 -15.28 16.05
N ASN A 34 18.90 -15.39 15.67
CA ASN A 34 19.56 -16.65 15.30
C ASN A 34 18.83 -17.44 14.20
N ILE A 35 18.22 -16.72 13.25
CA ILE A 35 17.55 -17.29 12.09
C ILE A 35 18.57 -17.36 10.94
N PRO A 36 18.87 -18.56 10.43
CA PRO A 36 19.71 -18.70 9.24
C PRO A 36 19.10 -17.96 8.04
N LEU A 37 19.94 -17.26 7.25
CA LEU A 37 19.47 -16.47 6.11
C LEU A 37 19.09 -17.34 4.89
N GLU A 38 19.36 -18.65 4.95
CA GLU A 38 18.88 -19.60 3.96
C GLU A 38 17.35 -19.76 4.03
N ASN A 39 16.73 -20.12 2.90
CA ASN A 39 15.29 -20.35 2.81
C ASN A 39 14.76 -21.30 3.90
N GLU A 40 15.53 -22.33 4.27
CA GLU A 40 15.17 -23.29 5.31
C GLU A 40 15.07 -22.61 6.69
N GLY A 41 15.97 -21.68 7.03
CA GLY A 41 15.94 -20.97 8.31
C GLY A 41 14.68 -20.11 8.45
N LEU A 42 14.36 -19.33 7.41
CA LEU A 42 13.14 -18.53 7.36
C LEU A 42 11.88 -19.41 7.36
N TYR A 43 11.91 -20.51 6.62
CA TYR A 43 10.82 -21.48 6.58
C TYR A 43 10.55 -22.07 7.98
N GLN A 44 11.59 -22.53 8.69
CA GLN A 44 11.42 -23.08 10.04
C GLN A 44 10.90 -22.03 11.04
N HIS A 45 11.30 -20.76 10.88
CA HIS A 45 10.80 -19.71 11.75
C HIS A 45 9.32 -19.40 11.52
N LEU A 46 8.89 -19.29 10.26
CA LEU A 46 7.52 -18.89 9.90
C LEU A 46 6.52 -20.05 9.90
N PHE A 47 6.97 -21.26 9.57
CA PHE A 47 6.12 -22.43 9.33
C PHE A 47 6.61 -23.69 10.05
N GLY A 48 7.70 -23.62 10.82
CA GLY A 48 8.15 -24.74 11.62
C GLY A 48 7.20 -25.05 12.78
N GLU A 49 7.50 -26.13 13.47
CA GLU A 49 6.60 -26.74 14.45
C GLU A 49 6.23 -25.81 15.63
N GLU A 50 7.17 -24.92 15.96
CA GLU A 50 7.09 -23.93 17.04
C GLU A 50 6.75 -22.51 16.52
N SER A 51 6.49 -22.35 15.23
CA SER A 51 6.09 -21.05 14.67
C SER A 51 4.76 -20.58 15.27
N ARG A 52 4.56 -19.25 15.30
CA ARG A 52 3.32 -18.65 15.84
C ARG A 52 2.09 -19.16 15.09
N LEU A 53 2.16 -19.23 13.75
CA LEU A 53 1.07 -19.71 12.89
C LEU A 53 0.74 -21.19 13.17
N VAL A 54 1.74 -22.07 13.16
CA VAL A 54 1.52 -23.51 13.39
C VAL A 54 1.00 -23.75 14.80
N THR A 55 1.52 -23.03 15.79
CA THR A 55 1.03 -23.11 17.19
C THR A 55 -0.44 -22.73 17.29
N ALA A 56 -0.87 -21.65 16.62
CA ALA A 56 -2.27 -21.26 16.56
C ALA A 56 -3.14 -22.34 15.88
N MET A 57 -2.68 -22.91 14.75
CA MET A 57 -3.39 -23.98 14.05
C MET A 57 -3.53 -25.26 14.88
N LYS A 58 -2.47 -25.71 15.56
CA LYS A 58 -2.51 -26.85 16.48
C LYS A 58 -3.51 -26.61 17.61
N ARG A 59 -3.46 -25.42 18.21
CA ARG A 59 -4.31 -25.04 19.34
C ARG A 59 -5.78 -25.00 18.95
N ASP A 60 -6.12 -24.33 17.85
CA ASP A 60 -7.50 -23.97 17.52
C ASP A 60 -8.18 -24.98 16.60
N LEU A 61 -7.41 -25.63 15.73
CA LEU A 61 -7.93 -26.62 14.77
C LEU A 61 -7.64 -28.08 15.19
N LYS A 62 -6.85 -28.29 16.26
CA LYS A 62 -6.46 -29.62 16.77
C LYS A 62 -5.78 -30.50 15.72
N LEU A 63 -5.01 -29.88 14.82
CA LEU A 63 -4.25 -30.57 13.77
C LEU A 63 -2.83 -30.87 14.26
N ASP A 64 -2.22 -31.94 13.75
CA ASP A 64 -0.79 -32.19 13.95
C ASP A 64 0.06 -31.41 12.93
N HIS A 65 1.36 -31.29 13.21
CA HIS A 65 2.27 -30.52 12.35
C HIS A 65 2.35 -31.05 10.90
N PRO A 66 2.45 -32.37 10.64
CA PRO A 66 2.45 -32.89 9.27
C PRO A 66 1.19 -32.51 8.48
N THR A 67 0.01 -32.60 9.09
CA THR A 67 -1.26 -32.22 8.42
C THR A 67 -1.29 -30.72 8.11
N ILE A 68 -0.81 -29.89 9.04
CA ILE A 68 -0.73 -28.43 8.83
C ILE A 68 0.22 -28.11 7.68
N TYR A 69 1.38 -28.76 7.63
CA TYR A 69 2.37 -28.54 6.58
C TYR A 69 1.83 -28.92 5.20
N GLU A 70 1.22 -30.10 5.07
CA GLU A 70 0.60 -30.55 3.83
C GLU A 70 -0.51 -29.58 3.37
N PHE A 71 -1.32 -29.08 4.32
CA PHE A 71 -2.36 -28.08 4.04
C PHE A 71 -1.76 -26.78 3.49
N LEU A 72 -0.74 -26.23 4.16
CA LEU A 72 -0.07 -24.99 3.74
C LEU A 72 0.60 -25.14 2.38
N ALA A 73 1.32 -26.25 2.17
CA ALA A 73 1.95 -26.57 0.89
C ALA A 73 0.92 -26.61 -0.24
N THR A 74 -0.23 -27.25 -0.01
CA THR A 74 -1.34 -27.34 -0.97
C THR A 74 -1.95 -25.97 -1.25
N PHE A 75 -2.13 -25.15 -0.22
CA PHE A 75 -2.66 -23.79 -0.36
C PHE A 75 -1.73 -22.90 -1.19
N TYR A 76 -0.43 -22.88 -0.88
CA TYR A 76 0.54 -22.07 -1.61
C TYR A 76 0.73 -22.56 -3.05
N PHE A 77 0.72 -23.87 -3.28
CA PHE A 77 0.74 -24.43 -4.62
C PHE A 77 -0.48 -24.00 -5.44
N ALA A 78 -1.68 -24.06 -4.87
CA ALA A 78 -2.89 -23.56 -5.52
C ALA A 78 -2.82 -22.06 -5.85
N ALA A 79 -2.26 -21.26 -4.94
CA ALA A 79 -2.08 -19.82 -5.11
C ALA A 79 -1.07 -19.49 -6.23
N GLU A 80 0.07 -20.19 -6.28
CA GLU A 80 1.11 -20.01 -7.30
C GLU A 80 0.55 -20.25 -8.71
N PHE A 81 -0.22 -21.32 -8.88
CA PHE A 81 -0.88 -21.64 -10.16
C PHE A 81 -2.17 -20.84 -10.40
N ARG A 82 -2.59 -20.01 -9.43
CA ARG A 82 -3.86 -19.25 -9.46
C ARG A 82 -5.06 -20.13 -9.82
N SER A 83 -5.08 -21.35 -9.32
CA SER A 83 -6.05 -22.38 -9.67
C SER A 83 -6.49 -23.15 -8.43
N PRO A 84 -7.78 -23.51 -8.30
CA PRO A 84 -8.23 -24.34 -7.19
C PRO A 84 -7.48 -25.68 -7.13
N ALA A 85 -7.15 -26.13 -5.92
CA ALA A 85 -6.46 -27.40 -5.67
C ALA A 85 -7.08 -28.59 -6.41
N LYS A 86 -8.42 -28.71 -6.40
CA LYS A 86 -9.14 -29.75 -7.17
C LYS A 86 -8.76 -29.76 -8.65
N ARG A 87 -8.70 -28.60 -9.30
CA ARG A 87 -8.37 -28.51 -10.72
C ARG A 87 -6.92 -28.92 -10.97
N LEU A 88 -6.02 -28.60 -10.04
CA LEU A 88 -4.62 -28.99 -10.12
C LEU A 88 -4.44 -30.49 -9.96
N GLN A 89 -5.18 -31.10 -9.03
CA GLN A 89 -5.21 -32.55 -8.82
C GLN A 89 -5.66 -33.31 -10.08
N GLU A 90 -6.63 -32.78 -10.82
CA GLU A 90 -7.16 -33.40 -12.05
C GLU A 90 -6.31 -33.08 -13.30
N HIS A 91 -5.31 -32.18 -13.20
CA HIS A 91 -4.59 -31.68 -14.36
C HIS A 91 -3.43 -32.61 -14.75
N SER A 92 -3.52 -33.22 -15.93
CA SER A 92 -2.57 -34.24 -16.42
C SER A 92 -1.10 -33.81 -16.55
N ARG A 93 -0.81 -32.50 -16.53
CA ARG A 93 0.57 -31.96 -16.59
C ARG A 93 1.08 -31.44 -15.26
N VAL A 94 0.30 -31.55 -14.20
CA VAL A 94 0.67 -31.08 -12.86
C VAL A 94 1.01 -32.30 -12.03
N ASN A 95 2.20 -32.32 -11.42
CA ASN A 95 2.51 -33.31 -10.40
C ASN A 95 1.84 -32.86 -9.10
N TYR A 96 0.86 -33.64 -8.64
CA TYR A 96 0.14 -33.37 -7.39
C TYR A 96 0.61 -34.29 -6.24
N ASP A 97 1.67 -35.06 -6.43
CA ASP A 97 2.23 -35.93 -5.39
C ASP A 97 2.73 -35.11 -4.19
N GLY A 98 2.32 -35.49 -2.99
CA GLY A 98 2.70 -34.83 -1.74
C GLY A 98 1.83 -33.62 -1.36
N TYR A 99 0.73 -33.38 -2.09
CA TYR A 99 -0.28 -32.38 -1.73
C TYR A 99 -1.57 -33.03 -1.26
N MET A 100 -2.34 -32.25 -0.48
CA MET A 100 -3.55 -32.68 0.18
C MET A 100 -4.71 -32.83 -0.82
N ASP A 101 -5.41 -33.95 -0.71
CA ASP A 101 -6.62 -34.23 -1.47
C ASP A 101 -7.76 -33.24 -1.15
N GLN A 102 -8.71 -33.11 -2.09
CA GLN A 102 -9.82 -32.16 -1.97
C GLN A 102 -10.65 -32.35 -0.69
N GLU A 103 -10.97 -33.58 -0.31
CA GLU A 103 -11.81 -33.86 0.86
C GLU A 103 -11.16 -33.44 2.19
N PRO A 104 -9.93 -33.88 2.53
CA PRO A 104 -9.24 -33.40 3.74
C PRO A 104 -8.99 -31.89 3.71
N LEU A 105 -8.64 -31.32 2.55
CA LEU A 105 -8.48 -29.87 2.39
C LEU A 105 -9.76 -29.11 2.76
N ASN A 106 -10.91 -29.55 2.23
CA ASN A 106 -12.21 -28.95 2.54
C ASN A 106 -12.60 -29.12 4.01
N LYS A 107 -12.21 -30.23 4.65
CA LYS A 107 -12.45 -30.46 6.08
C LYS A 107 -11.71 -29.41 6.92
N ILE A 108 -10.46 -29.11 6.60
CA ILE A 108 -9.68 -28.07 7.28
C ILE A 108 -10.30 -26.69 7.04
N TRP A 109 -10.70 -26.35 5.82
CA TRP A 109 -11.37 -25.07 5.55
C TRP A 109 -12.67 -24.88 6.34
N ARG A 110 -13.46 -25.95 6.53
CA ARG A 110 -14.65 -25.90 7.40
C ARG A 110 -14.26 -25.69 8.86
N ALA A 111 -13.23 -26.39 9.34
CA ALA A 111 -12.73 -26.20 10.71
C ALA A 111 -12.27 -24.75 10.94
N ILE A 112 -11.56 -24.15 9.98
CA ILE A 112 -11.17 -22.73 9.99
C ILE A 112 -12.41 -21.82 10.05
N ALA A 113 -13.42 -22.09 9.22
CA ALA A 113 -14.64 -21.30 9.17
C ALA A 113 -15.46 -21.37 10.47
N ASP A 114 -15.39 -22.48 11.19
CA ASP A 114 -16.15 -22.71 12.42
C ASP A 114 -15.38 -22.30 13.70
N ALA A 115 -14.05 -22.19 13.62
CA ALA A 115 -13.21 -21.86 14.75
C ALA A 115 -13.51 -20.46 15.33
N GLY A 116 -13.98 -20.45 16.58
CA GLY A 116 -14.36 -19.24 17.33
C GLY A 116 -15.84 -18.85 17.23
N LYS A 117 -16.66 -19.52 16.39
CA LYS A 117 -18.11 -19.23 16.31
C LYS A 117 -18.89 -19.63 17.56
N ASN A 118 -18.45 -20.69 18.24
CA ASN A 118 -19.18 -21.29 19.37
C ASN A 118 -18.98 -20.55 20.70
N GLY A 119 -18.22 -19.45 20.72
CA GLY A 119 -17.92 -18.67 21.93
C GLY A 119 -16.95 -19.34 22.91
N GLU A 120 -16.41 -20.51 22.59
CA GLU A 120 -15.36 -21.18 23.38
C GLU A 120 -14.03 -20.42 23.39
N SER A 121 -13.76 -19.67 22.31
CA SER A 121 -12.64 -18.73 22.21
C SER A 121 -13.18 -17.30 22.23
N PRO A 122 -12.49 -16.35 22.91
CA PRO A 122 -12.86 -14.94 22.87
C PRO A 122 -12.66 -14.30 21.48
N VAL A 123 -11.96 -14.98 20.57
CA VAL A 123 -11.61 -14.49 19.22
C VAL A 123 -11.80 -15.57 18.16
N TYR A 124 -12.00 -15.16 16.92
CA TYR A 124 -12.04 -16.05 15.77
C TYR A 124 -10.62 -16.44 15.34
N PHE A 125 -10.44 -17.65 14.83
CA PHE A 125 -9.10 -18.15 14.42
C PHE A 125 -8.36 -17.22 13.46
N TRP A 126 -9.07 -16.57 12.53
CA TRP A 126 -8.43 -15.62 11.60
C TRP A 126 -7.76 -14.45 12.33
N GLN A 127 -8.23 -14.06 13.52
CA GLN A 127 -7.62 -13.00 14.33
C GLN A 127 -6.29 -13.45 14.95
N ASP A 128 -6.18 -14.73 15.31
CA ASP A 128 -4.92 -15.32 15.75
C ASP A 128 -3.91 -15.40 14.61
N VAL A 129 -4.36 -15.77 13.40
CA VAL A 129 -3.52 -15.75 12.18
C VAL A 129 -3.07 -14.33 11.86
N GLU A 130 -3.97 -13.34 11.90
CA GLU A 130 -3.63 -11.92 11.73
C GLU A 130 -2.59 -11.48 12.76
N SER A 131 -2.76 -11.86 14.02
CA SER A 131 -1.82 -11.51 15.10
C SER A 131 -0.45 -12.15 14.91
N ALA A 132 -0.40 -13.44 14.58
CA ALA A 132 0.85 -14.16 14.31
C ALA A 132 1.63 -13.51 13.16
N LEU A 133 0.97 -13.27 12.02
CA LEU A 133 1.57 -12.62 10.87
C LEU A 133 2.09 -11.22 11.21
N ASN A 134 1.29 -10.43 11.91
CA ASN A 134 1.66 -9.07 12.27
C ASN A 134 2.84 -9.03 13.26
N GLU A 135 2.92 -9.98 14.19
CA GLU A 135 4.06 -10.11 15.10
C GLU A 135 5.34 -10.42 14.33
N ASP A 136 5.32 -11.40 13.43
CA ASP A 136 6.46 -11.76 12.58
C ASP A 136 6.87 -10.56 11.72
N CYS A 137 5.92 -9.90 11.05
CA CYS A 137 6.19 -8.73 10.20
C CYS A 137 6.82 -7.58 10.98
N ARG A 138 6.29 -7.27 12.17
CA ARG A 138 6.85 -6.23 13.03
C ARG A 138 8.26 -6.58 13.49
N GLU A 139 8.50 -7.83 13.85
CA GLU A 139 9.80 -8.31 14.34
C GLU A 139 10.90 -8.24 13.27
N PHE A 140 10.58 -8.60 12.02
CA PHE A 140 11.51 -8.56 10.90
C PHE A 140 11.73 -7.18 10.29
N PHE A 141 10.65 -6.41 10.12
CA PHE A 141 10.67 -5.26 9.20
C PHE A 141 10.55 -3.90 9.91
N LEU A 142 10.10 -3.87 11.17
CA LEU A 142 10.07 -2.64 11.96
C LEU A 142 11.24 -2.61 12.95
N THR A 143 12.24 -1.79 12.63
CA THR A 143 13.39 -1.52 13.51
C THR A 143 13.46 -0.05 13.87
N PHE A 144 13.95 0.21 15.07
CA PHE A 144 13.83 1.51 15.73
C PHE A 144 15.17 2.14 16.14
N SER A 145 16.27 1.38 16.06
CA SER A 145 17.60 1.84 16.46
C SER A 145 18.46 2.22 15.25
N GLY A 146 19.15 3.36 15.36
CA GLY A 146 20.21 3.74 14.42
C GLY A 146 19.75 4.22 13.04
N GLN A 147 18.46 4.55 12.87
CA GLN A 147 17.94 4.97 11.56
C GLN A 147 18.47 6.33 11.14
N ARG A 148 19.09 6.36 9.96
CA ARG A 148 19.54 7.59 9.30
C ARG A 148 18.55 8.10 8.26
N HIS A 149 17.63 7.25 7.81
CA HIS A 149 16.67 7.54 6.76
C HIS A 149 15.24 7.34 7.27
N PRO A 150 14.28 8.20 6.89
CA PRO A 150 12.89 7.99 7.23
C PRO A 150 12.32 6.70 6.64
N ILE A 151 11.58 5.94 7.44
CA ILE A 151 10.78 4.81 6.93
C ILE A 151 9.54 5.39 6.27
N ARG A 152 9.24 4.94 5.05
CA ARG A 152 7.97 5.24 4.38
C ARG A 152 7.04 4.04 4.47
N VAL A 153 5.91 4.19 5.16
CA VAL A 153 4.86 3.19 5.25
C VAL A 153 3.74 3.57 4.30
N ALA A 154 3.50 2.77 3.27
CA ALA A 154 2.32 2.89 2.43
C ALA A 154 1.13 2.19 3.10
N TRP A 155 0.02 2.92 3.24
CA TRP A 155 -1.26 2.43 3.72
C TRP A 155 -2.28 2.41 2.60
N ASP A 156 -2.92 1.26 2.45
CA ASP A 156 -4.01 1.02 1.52
C ASP A 156 -5.01 0.02 2.13
N ASP A 157 -6.13 -0.19 1.45
CA ASP A 157 -7.06 -1.27 1.78
C ASP A 157 -7.13 -2.33 0.67
N ASP A 158 -6.98 -3.58 1.06
CA ASP A 158 -7.23 -4.73 0.22
C ASP A 158 -8.66 -5.21 0.42
N LYS A 159 -9.32 -5.41 -0.71
CA LYS A 159 -10.74 -5.72 -0.77
C LYS A 159 -10.91 -7.18 -1.15
N VAL A 160 -11.20 -8.02 -0.16
CA VAL A 160 -11.41 -9.46 -0.38
C VAL A 160 -12.76 -9.65 -1.04
N HIS A 161 -12.74 -10.07 -2.30
CA HIS A 161 -13.94 -10.37 -3.06
C HIS A 161 -14.66 -11.59 -2.47
N LEU A 162 -15.68 -11.33 -1.66
CA LEU A 162 -16.52 -12.37 -1.07
C LEU A 162 -17.98 -12.06 -1.35
N GLN A 163 -18.49 -12.57 -2.46
CA GLN A 163 -19.89 -12.37 -2.81
C GLN A 163 -20.79 -13.26 -1.94
N PHE A 164 -21.37 -12.68 -0.88
CA PHE A 164 -22.42 -13.30 -0.07
C PHE A 164 -23.76 -12.59 -0.27
N SER A 165 -24.85 -13.33 -0.10
CA SER A 165 -26.18 -12.72 -0.16
C SER A 165 -26.52 -12.00 1.15
N THR A 166 -27.43 -11.02 1.08
CA THR A 166 -27.95 -10.39 2.31
C THR A 166 -28.74 -11.38 3.16
N HIS A 167 -29.27 -12.44 2.55
CA HIS A 167 -29.95 -13.51 3.27
C HIS A 167 -28.97 -14.27 4.15
N ASP A 168 -27.81 -14.68 3.63
CA ASP A 168 -26.84 -15.50 4.37
C ASP A 168 -26.36 -14.81 5.66
N VAL A 169 -26.03 -13.52 5.56
CA VAL A 169 -25.62 -12.69 6.71
C VAL A 169 -26.75 -12.48 7.72
N ARG A 170 -28.02 -12.48 7.26
CA ARG A 170 -29.17 -12.35 8.16
C ARG A 170 -29.55 -13.67 8.82
N SER A 171 -29.35 -14.79 8.12
CA SER A 171 -29.65 -16.13 8.63
C SER A 171 -28.63 -16.63 9.64
N ASP A 172 -27.38 -16.15 9.55
CA ASP A 172 -26.31 -16.49 10.47
C ASP A 172 -25.60 -15.21 10.96
N PRO A 173 -25.81 -14.78 12.23
CA PRO A 173 -25.15 -13.58 12.76
C PRO A 173 -23.62 -13.74 12.85
N HIS A 174 -23.10 -14.96 12.82
CA HIS A 174 -21.67 -15.28 12.81
C HIS A 174 -21.12 -15.55 11.41
N PHE A 175 -21.91 -15.34 10.35
CA PHE A 175 -21.51 -15.65 8.97
C PHE A 175 -20.19 -14.99 8.56
N LEU A 176 -19.98 -13.74 8.99
CA LEU A 176 -18.78 -12.96 8.70
C LEU A 176 -17.70 -13.10 9.78
N CYS A 177 -17.90 -13.94 10.79
CA CYS A 177 -16.94 -14.18 11.88
C CYS A 177 -16.39 -12.88 12.50
N GLY A 178 -17.29 -11.94 12.81
CA GLY A 178 -16.93 -10.62 13.37
C GLY A 178 -16.32 -9.62 12.37
N GLY A 179 -16.13 -9.99 11.10
CA GLY A 179 -15.69 -9.11 10.03
C GLY A 179 -16.78 -8.16 9.54
N GLN A 180 -16.36 -6.95 9.16
CA GLN A 180 -17.25 -5.92 8.62
C GLN A 180 -17.40 -6.07 7.11
N ALA A 181 -18.66 -6.12 6.66
CA ALA A 181 -19.00 -6.12 5.25
C ALA A 181 -18.94 -4.70 4.66
N HIS A 182 -18.22 -4.52 3.57
CA HIS A 182 -18.19 -3.30 2.79
C HIS A 182 -18.66 -3.54 1.35
N GLN A 183 -19.25 -2.51 0.74
CA GLN A 183 -19.58 -2.52 -0.69
C GLN A 183 -18.36 -2.05 -1.48
N HIS A 184 -17.91 -2.87 -2.41
CA HIS A 184 -16.85 -2.54 -3.35
C HIS A 184 -17.43 -1.74 -4.53
N THR A 185 -17.08 -0.45 -4.60
CA THR A 185 -17.62 0.46 -5.63
C THR A 185 -17.18 0.08 -7.05
N MET A 186 -15.96 -0.43 -7.22
CA MET A 186 -15.42 -0.79 -8.54
C MET A 186 -15.98 -2.12 -9.07
N SER A 187 -16.07 -3.13 -8.20
CA SER A 187 -16.46 -4.49 -8.58
C SER A 187 -17.95 -4.78 -8.36
N ASN A 188 -18.69 -3.82 -7.81
CA ASN A 188 -20.10 -3.95 -7.41
C ASN A 188 -20.42 -5.22 -6.59
N CYS A 189 -19.46 -5.69 -5.80
CA CYS A 189 -19.62 -6.82 -4.89
C CYS A 189 -19.56 -6.35 -3.44
N ARG A 190 -19.97 -7.22 -2.53
CA ARG A 190 -19.69 -7.07 -1.09
C ARG A 190 -18.48 -7.93 -0.73
N GLY A 191 -17.85 -7.60 0.38
CA GLY A 191 -16.70 -8.35 0.87
C GLY A 191 -16.12 -7.76 2.14
N LEU A 192 -15.01 -8.33 2.57
CA LEU A 192 -14.26 -7.88 3.72
C LEU A 192 -13.19 -6.87 3.28
N THR A 193 -12.83 -5.97 4.17
CA THR A 193 -11.74 -5.00 3.96
C THR A 193 -10.61 -5.33 4.90
N ILE A 194 -9.40 -5.44 4.35
CA ILE A 194 -8.15 -5.65 5.08
C ILE A 194 -7.33 -4.38 4.87
N HIS A 195 -7.06 -3.65 5.94
CA HIS A 195 -6.15 -2.52 5.91
C HIS A 195 -4.71 -3.05 5.94
N SER A 196 -3.92 -2.65 4.96
CA SER A 196 -2.56 -3.14 4.77
C SER A 196 -1.57 -2.01 4.97
N ALA A 197 -0.53 -2.27 5.75
CA ALA A 197 0.61 -1.41 5.96
C ALA A 197 1.86 -2.10 5.40
N ILE A 198 2.51 -1.45 4.44
CA ILE A 198 3.70 -1.99 3.78
C ILE A 198 4.82 -0.95 3.74
N LEU A 199 6.06 -1.39 3.77
CA LEU A 199 7.21 -0.53 3.49
C LEU A 199 7.19 -0.12 2.02
N ALA A 200 7.21 1.18 1.74
CA ALA A 200 7.01 1.69 0.40
C ALA A 200 8.15 1.32 -0.58
N ALA A 201 9.35 1.01 -0.07
CA ALA A 201 10.52 0.70 -0.90
C ALA A 201 10.62 -0.78 -1.24
N SER A 202 10.61 -1.66 -0.24
CA SER A 202 10.66 -3.12 -0.43
C SER A 202 9.31 -3.74 -0.77
N GLY A 203 8.20 -3.11 -0.37
CA GLY A 203 6.89 -3.75 -0.37
C GLY A 203 6.71 -4.76 0.77
N PHE A 204 7.64 -4.83 1.74
CA PHE A 204 7.49 -5.74 2.86
C PHE A 204 6.29 -5.37 3.74
N PRO A 205 5.48 -6.35 4.15
CA PRO A 205 4.37 -6.08 5.05
C PRO A 205 4.88 -5.72 6.44
N VAL A 206 4.25 -4.73 7.06
CA VAL A 206 4.53 -4.33 8.45
C VAL A 206 3.31 -4.49 9.36
N GLY A 207 2.12 -4.59 8.77
CA GLY A 207 0.93 -4.96 9.51
C GLY A 207 -0.33 -5.00 8.65
N PHE A 208 -1.28 -5.81 9.10
CA PHE A 208 -2.58 -6.00 8.49
C PHE A 208 -3.67 -5.87 9.56
N ARG A 209 -4.83 -5.35 9.16
CA ARG A 209 -6.01 -5.38 10.02
C ARG A 209 -7.28 -5.50 9.21
N THR A 210 -8.01 -6.58 9.43
CA THR A 210 -9.37 -6.74 8.93
C THR A 210 -10.33 -5.82 9.68
N SER A 211 -11.17 -5.07 8.96
CA SER A 211 -12.20 -4.23 9.58
C SER A 211 -13.20 -5.10 10.35
N ARG A 212 -13.44 -4.78 11.62
CA ARG A 212 -14.28 -5.57 12.53
C ARG A 212 -15.65 -4.92 12.71
N GLN A 213 -16.69 -5.71 12.95
CA GLN A 213 -18.03 -5.20 13.20
C GLN A 213 -18.05 -4.24 14.39
N GLY A 214 -18.68 -3.08 14.21
CA GLY A 214 -18.75 -2.04 15.24
C GLY A 214 -17.53 -1.12 15.30
N GLU A 215 -16.45 -1.43 14.58
CA GLU A 215 -15.30 -0.52 14.44
C GLU A 215 -15.53 0.49 13.32
N SER A 216 -15.10 1.72 13.55
CA SER A 216 -14.90 2.70 12.50
C SER A 216 -13.56 2.47 11.80
N GLU A 217 -13.44 2.93 10.56
CA GLU A 217 -12.19 2.90 9.81
C GLU A 217 -11.05 3.61 10.57
N HIS A 218 -11.35 4.73 11.25
CA HIS A 218 -10.37 5.42 12.10
C HIS A 218 -9.85 4.54 13.25
N GLN A 219 -10.73 3.81 13.94
CA GLN A 219 -10.35 2.89 15.02
C GLN A 219 -9.52 1.71 14.49
N CYS A 220 -9.79 1.24 13.27
CA CYS A 220 -8.97 0.22 12.62
C CYS A 220 -7.54 0.72 12.41
N TYR A 221 -7.37 1.90 11.82
CA TYR A 221 -6.05 2.50 11.62
C TYR A 221 -5.32 2.81 12.92
N GLU A 222 -6.01 3.37 13.92
CA GLU A 222 -5.42 3.63 15.23
C GLU A 222 -4.91 2.34 15.88
N THR A 223 -5.70 1.27 15.82
CA THR A 223 -5.32 -0.02 16.43
C THR A 223 -4.14 -0.65 15.70
N LEU A 224 -4.12 -0.59 14.37
CA LEU A 224 -2.99 -1.07 13.56
C LEU A 224 -1.72 -0.28 13.87
N LEU A 225 -1.80 1.05 13.96
CA LEU A 225 -0.68 1.91 14.34
C LEU A 225 -0.17 1.59 15.75
N ARG A 226 -1.08 1.46 16.73
CA ARG A 226 -0.70 1.08 18.10
C ARG A 226 -0.05 -0.29 18.16
N PHE A 227 -0.48 -1.24 17.33
CA PHE A 227 0.14 -2.56 17.26
C PHE A 227 1.57 -2.49 16.70
N MET A 228 1.75 -1.82 15.55
CA MET A 228 3.04 -1.70 14.86
C MET A 228 4.09 -1.01 15.74
N PHE A 229 3.67 -0.01 16.51
CA PHE A 229 4.57 0.84 17.32
C PHE A 229 4.33 0.69 18.84
N ALA A 230 3.82 -0.46 19.28
CA ALA A 230 3.38 -0.71 20.65
C ALA A 230 4.42 -0.31 21.72
N TYR A 231 5.71 -0.60 21.46
CA TYR A 231 6.81 -0.26 22.36
C TYR A 231 6.80 1.22 22.78
N TYR A 232 6.58 2.13 21.83
CA TYR A 232 6.58 3.57 22.11
C TYR A 232 5.36 4.07 22.88
N PHE A 233 4.23 3.36 22.77
CA PHE A 233 3.02 3.69 23.52
C PHE A 233 3.05 3.18 24.96
N THR A 234 3.95 2.24 25.27
CA THR A 234 4.11 1.67 26.62
C THR A 234 5.08 2.46 27.51
N VAL A 235 5.96 3.28 26.93
CA VAL A 235 6.90 4.12 27.70
C VAL A 235 6.24 5.45 28.07
N SER A 236 5.97 5.64 29.36
CA SER A 236 5.33 6.86 29.89
C SER A 236 6.07 8.12 29.45
N GLY A 237 5.34 9.10 28.90
CA GLY A 237 5.87 10.39 28.46
C GLY A 237 6.53 10.41 27.07
N ALA A 238 6.80 9.25 26.44
CA ALA A 238 7.49 9.17 25.14
C ALA A 238 6.58 8.92 23.93
N ALA A 239 5.27 8.74 24.15
CA ALA A 239 4.31 8.43 23.08
C ALA A 239 4.28 9.47 21.94
N HIS A 240 4.61 10.74 22.24
CA HIS A 240 4.67 11.82 21.26
C HIS A 240 5.88 11.75 20.30
N LEU A 241 6.84 10.86 20.57
CA LEU A 241 7.99 10.54 19.71
C LEU A 241 7.87 9.13 19.12
N GLY A 242 6.73 8.47 19.31
CA GLY A 242 6.59 7.06 18.97
C GLY A 242 6.65 6.73 17.49
N LEU A 243 6.48 7.74 16.65
CA LEU A 243 6.55 7.65 15.19
C LEU A 243 7.61 8.59 14.60
N ASP A 244 8.56 9.05 15.41
CA ASP A 244 9.66 9.88 14.92
C ASP A 244 10.36 9.17 13.75
N ASN A 245 10.70 9.93 12.71
CA ASN A 245 11.30 9.41 11.47
C ASN A 245 10.43 8.40 10.68
N ILE A 246 9.12 8.33 10.92
CA ILE A 246 8.15 7.52 10.14
C ILE A 246 7.25 8.43 9.30
N ILE A 247 7.15 8.13 8.00
CA ILE A 247 6.31 8.83 7.02
C ILE A 247 5.20 7.89 6.54
N PHE A 248 3.94 8.24 6.82
CA PHE A 248 2.77 7.51 6.34
C PHE A 248 2.31 8.07 5.00
N CYS A 249 2.28 7.20 4.01
CA CYS A 249 1.88 7.46 2.64
C CYS A 249 0.53 6.82 2.38
N SER A 250 -0.48 7.59 1.96
CA SER A 250 -1.79 7.00 1.64
C SER A 250 -2.55 7.79 0.58
N ASP A 251 -3.55 7.13 0.01
CA ASP A 251 -4.44 7.68 -1.00
C ASP A 251 -5.45 8.68 -0.41
N ARG A 252 -6.16 9.40 -1.29
CA ARG A 252 -7.12 10.45 -0.89
C ARG A 252 -8.36 9.96 -0.14
N GLY A 253 -8.69 8.68 -0.23
CA GLY A 253 -9.84 8.04 0.39
C GLY A 253 -9.69 7.94 1.90
N TYR A 254 -8.50 7.53 2.35
CA TYR A 254 -8.22 7.10 3.73
C TYR A 254 -7.89 8.24 4.70
N TRP A 255 -7.47 9.40 4.19
CA TRP A 255 -7.14 10.54 5.05
C TRP A 255 -8.38 11.15 5.72
N THR A 256 -8.42 11.07 7.04
CA THR A 256 -9.35 11.81 7.91
C THR A 256 -8.58 12.81 8.78
N PRO A 257 -9.18 13.96 9.16
CA PRO A 257 -8.53 14.91 10.09
C PRO A 257 -8.10 14.24 11.39
N ALA A 258 -8.92 13.36 11.94
CA ALA A 258 -8.62 12.65 13.18
C ALA A 258 -7.37 11.77 13.03
N LEU A 259 -7.26 11.01 11.93
CA LEU A 259 -6.07 10.19 11.65
C LEU A 259 -4.81 11.03 11.43
N ILE A 260 -4.92 12.14 10.69
CA ILE A 260 -3.78 13.04 10.46
C ILE A 260 -3.27 13.61 11.80
N LEU A 261 -4.18 14.15 12.62
CA LEU A 261 -3.81 14.71 13.91
C LEU A 261 -3.26 13.66 14.87
N LEU A 262 -3.78 12.43 14.83
CA LEU A 262 -3.27 11.31 15.62
C LEU A 262 -1.81 11.01 15.26
N ILE A 263 -1.48 10.85 13.97
CA ILE A 263 -0.11 10.57 13.52
C ILE A 263 0.84 11.69 13.92
N LEU A 264 0.45 12.94 13.65
CA LEU A 264 1.26 14.11 14.03
C LEU A 264 1.44 14.21 15.55
N SER A 265 0.44 13.83 16.34
CA SER A 265 0.53 13.84 17.82
C SER A 265 1.49 12.80 18.38
N PHE A 266 1.79 11.75 17.61
CA PHE A 266 2.77 10.73 17.95
C PHE A 266 4.14 10.96 17.30
N GLY A 267 4.30 12.11 16.65
CA GLY A 267 5.52 12.56 16.02
C GLY A 267 5.78 12.01 14.63
N GLY A 268 4.79 11.36 14.05
CA GLY A 268 4.86 10.83 12.70
C GLY A 268 4.60 11.89 11.66
N THR A 269 4.90 11.54 10.42
CA THR A 269 4.70 12.40 9.25
C THR A 269 3.61 11.83 8.36
N VAL A 270 2.82 12.69 7.73
CA VAL A 270 1.85 12.32 6.70
C VAL A 270 2.26 12.84 5.32
N PHE A 271 2.05 12.01 4.31
CA PHE A 271 2.31 12.32 2.90
C PHE A 271 1.23 11.66 2.03
N GLY A 272 0.73 12.38 1.02
CA GLY A 272 -0.17 11.75 0.04
C GLY A 272 -1.17 12.68 -0.60
N THR A 273 -2.05 12.10 -1.40
CA THR A 273 -3.14 12.85 -2.03
C THR A 273 -4.29 13.02 -1.05
N ILE A 274 -5.04 14.12 -1.12
CA ILE A 274 -6.22 14.34 -0.24
C ILE A 274 -7.47 14.61 -1.07
N LYS A 275 -8.64 14.21 -0.54
CA LYS A 275 -9.92 14.53 -1.18
C LYS A 275 -10.35 15.95 -0.82
N ARG A 276 -11.12 16.57 -1.71
CA ARG A 276 -11.82 17.82 -1.39
C ARG A 276 -12.71 17.59 -0.17
N SER A 277 -12.47 18.33 0.90
CA SER A 277 -13.23 18.26 2.16
C SER A 277 -13.33 19.66 2.78
N TYR A 278 -14.13 19.80 3.85
CA TYR A 278 -14.36 21.10 4.48
C TYR A 278 -13.12 21.68 5.17
N TRP A 279 -12.19 20.82 5.60
CA TRP A 279 -10.97 21.21 6.31
C TRP A 279 -9.80 21.52 5.36
N VAL A 280 -9.91 21.15 4.09
CA VAL A 280 -8.91 21.46 3.06
C VAL A 280 -9.09 22.90 2.60
N PRO A 281 -8.03 23.73 2.53
CA PRO A 281 -8.12 25.16 2.25
C PRO A 281 -8.49 25.49 0.80
N PHE A 282 -8.47 24.51 -0.09
CA PHE A 282 -8.73 24.68 -1.52
C PHE A 282 -10.01 23.96 -1.95
N THR A 283 -10.74 24.58 -2.87
CA THR A 283 -11.91 23.99 -3.54
C THR A 283 -11.89 24.34 -5.03
N TYR A 284 -12.65 23.60 -5.84
CA TYR A 284 -12.74 23.81 -7.29
C TYR A 284 -14.00 23.17 -7.84
N ASN A 285 -14.53 23.70 -8.95
CA ASN A 285 -15.74 23.23 -9.63
C ASN A 285 -16.98 23.10 -8.72
N GLN A 286 -17.04 23.87 -7.63
CA GLN A 286 -18.19 23.95 -6.73
C GLN A 286 -18.57 25.43 -6.53
N LYS A 287 -19.89 25.70 -6.51
CA LYS A 287 -20.44 26.98 -6.04
C LYS A 287 -20.86 26.78 -4.59
N ARG A 288 -19.94 26.99 -3.65
CA ARG A 288 -20.23 26.98 -2.21
C ARG A 288 -19.84 28.33 -1.63
N GLN A 289 -20.68 28.86 -0.75
CA GLN A 289 -20.30 29.99 0.12
C GLN A 289 -19.52 29.42 1.30
N ASP A 290 -18.23 29.16 1.11
CA ASP A 290 -17.32 28.90 2.23
C ASP A 290 -16.03 29.69 2.07
N LYS A 291 -15.18 29.68 3.11
CA LYS A 291 -13.95 30.48 3.19
C LYS A 291 -12.76 29.87 2.42
N ARG A 292 -12.93 28.72 1.77
CA ARG A 292 -11.84 28.04 1.05
C ARG A 292 -11.53 28.79 -0.23
N GLU A 293 -10.27 28.76 -0.64
CA GLU A 293 -9.83 29.37 -1.89
C GLU A 293 -10.36 28.57 -3.08
N GLN A 294 -11.14 29.25 -3.93
CA GLN A 294 -11.68 28.67 -5.16
C GLN A 294 -10.61 28.71 -6.26
N ILE A 295 -10.11 27.53 -6.62
CA ILE A 295 -9.16 27.37 -7.72
C ILE A 295 -9.92 27.25 -9.02
N GLU A 296 -9.75 28.26 -9.88
CA GLU A 296 -10.26 28.21 -11.24
C GLU A 296 -9.48 27.19 -12.08
N THR A 297 -10.20 26.21 -12.63
CA THR A 297 -9.64 25.05 -13.34
C THR A 297 -9.25 25.33 -14.79
N LYS A 298 -9.71 26.47 -15.35
CA LYS A 298 -9.56 26.84 -16.77
C LYS A 298 -8.23 27.50 -17.12
N TYR A 299 -7.45 27.95 -16.14
CA TYR A 299 -6.18 28.65 -16.38
C TYR A 299 -5.00 27.68 -16.45
N GLY A 300 -3.84 28.22 -16.86
CA GLY A 300 -2.58 27.50 -17.00
C GLY A 300 -2.07 26.84 -15.72
N ARG A 301 -1.03 26.04 -15.84
CA ARG A 301 -0.49 25.25 -14.73
C ARG A 301 -0.03 26.11 -13.57
N SER A 302 -0.41 25.75 -12.35
CA SER A 302 -0.04 26.52 -11.16
C SER A 302 -0.11 25.64 -9.91
N ILE A 303 0.77 25.91 -8.95
CA ILE A 303 0.74 25.32 -7.61
C ILE A 303 0.25 26.40 -6.65
N PHE A 304 -0.76 26.05 -5.86
CA PHE A 304 -1.23 26.83 -4.73
C PHE A 304 -0.81 26.09 -3.46
N VAL A 305 -0.31 26.81 -2.46
CA VAL A 305 0.19 26.22 -1.22
C VAL A 305 -0.44 26.94 -0.04
N ALA A 306 -1.00 26.15 0.87
CA ALA A 306 -1.46 26.59 2.16
C ALA A 306 -0.78 25.74 3.22
N PHE A 307 -0.56 26.29 4.40
CA PHE A 307 0.12 25.58 5.47
C PHE A 307 -0.51 25.91 6.82
N SER A 308 -0.41 24.96 7.74
CA SER A 308 -0.80 25.12 9.12
C SER A 308 0.26 24.47 10.01
N ARG A 309 0.50 25.07 11.18
CA ARG A 309 1.43 24.54 12.18
C ARG A 309 0.65 23.85 13.29
N TRP A 310 1.09 22.66 13.68
CA TRP A 310 0.54 21.87 14.79
C TRP A 310 1.69 21.44 15.70
N GLY A 311 1.89 22.15 16.82
CA GLY A 311 3.09 21.98 17.63
C GLY A 311 4.34 22.30 16.80
N GLU A 312 5.27 21.35 16.73
CA GLU A 312 6.50 21.46 15.93
C GLU A 312 6.31 21.07 14.46
N TYR A 313 5.20 20.41 14.13
CA TYR A 313 4.92 19.92 12.79
C TYR A 313 4.31 20.99 11.90
N MET A 314 4.69 21.00 10.63
CA MET A 314 4.08 21.84 9.61
C MET A 314 3.34 20.99 8.61
N LEU A 315 2.02 21.12 8.53
CA LEU A 315 1.22 20.51 7.49
C LEU A 315 1.12 21.46 6.30
N LYS A 316 1.74 21.12 5.17
CA LYS A 316 1.58 21.82 3.90
C LYS A 316 0.56 21.09 3.04
N ILE A 317 -0.44 21.82 2.57
CA ILE A 317 -1.41 21.36 1.59
C ILE A 317 -1.15 22.09 0.29
N MET A 318 -1.13 21.34 -0.80
CA MET A 318 -0.91 21.85 -2.14
C MET A 318 -2.07 21.51 -3.05
N ALA A 319 -2.40 22.46 -3.92
CA ALA A 319 -3.27 22.25 -5.05
C ALA A 319 -2.51 22.48 -6.35
N TRP A 320 -2.37 21.43 -7.13
CA TRP A 320 -1.80 21.49 -8.47
C TRP A 320 -2.91 21.61 -9.49
N ARG A 321 -2.97 22.76 -10.18
CA ARG A 321 -3.79 22.94 -11.36
C ARG A 321 -3.03 22.45 -12.59
N GLY A 322 -3.56 21.44 -13.28
CA GLY A 322 -2.89 20.82 -14.43
C GLY A 322 -3.01 21.61 -15.76
N GLY A 323 -3.86 22.62 -15.82
CA GLY A 323 -4.14 23.40 -17.03
C GLY A 323 -5.08 22.73 -18.04
N THR A 324 -5.58 21.54 -17.72
CA THR A 324 -6.50 20.74 -18.56
C THR A 324 -7.89 20.60 -17.93
N GLY A 325 -8.27 21.52 -17.03
CA GLY A 325 -9.53 21.44 -16.28
C GLY A 325 -9.47 20.61 -15.00
N ASN A 326 -8.32 20.01 -14.68
CA ASN A 326 -8.13 19.17 -13.49
C ASN A 326 -7.29 19.88 -12.41
N VAL A 327 -7.64 19.60 -11.15
CA VAL A 327 -6.88 20.01 -9.95
C VAL A 327 -6.63 18.77 -9.09
N SER A 328 -5.38 18.57 -8.70
CA SER A 328 -4.93 17.53 -7.77
C SER A 328 -4.58 18.17 -6.43
N LEU A 329 -4.99 17.53 -5.34
CA LEU A 329 -4.68 17.99 -3.99
C LEU A 329 -3.74 16.98 -3.32
N ALA A 330 -2.73 17.49 -2.64
CA ALA A 330 -1.78 16.68 -1.89
C ALA A 330 -1.37 17.36 -0.60
N MET A 331 -0.86 16.58 0.35
CA MET A 331 -0.33 17.07 1.60
C MET A 331 1.06 16.48 1.87
N ASN A 332 1.85 17.22 2.64
CA ASN A 332 3.10 16.78 3.20
C ASN A 332 3.30 17.44 4.56
N SER A 333 3.72 16.69 5.57
CA SER A 333 4.22 17.25 6.83
C SER A 333 5.73 17.14 7.03
N ASP A 334 6.45 16.47 6.10
CA ASP A 334 7.91 16.35 6.11
C ASP A 334 8.53 17.59 5.46
N CYS A 335 8.36 18.74 6.10
CA CYS A 335 8.89 20.00 5.58
C CYS A 335 9.00 21.08 6.65
N SER A 336 10.11 21.81 6.63
CA SER A 336 10.24 23.07 7.39
C SER A 336 9.46 24.21 6.72
N GLU A 337 9.27 25.33 7.42
CA GLU A 337 8.56 26.51 6.90
C GLU A 337 9.13 27.00 5.56
N ASP A 338 10.46 27.09 5.50
CA ASP A 338 11.21 27.61 4.36
C ASP A 338 11.46 26.58 3.26
N GLN A 339 11.25 25.29 3.54
CA GLN A 339 11.42 24.24 2.53
C GLN A 339 10.29 24.27 1.48
N LEU A 340 10.67 24.30 0.21
CA LEU A 340 9.75 24.08 -0.88
C LEU A 340 9.32 22.60 -0.86
N VAL A 341 8.01 22.34 -0.87
CA VAL A 341 7.52 20.98 -0.96
C VAL A 341 7.92 20.41 -2.31
N THR A 342 8.70 19.35 -2.29
CA THR A 342 9.10 18.63 -3.49
C THR A 342 8.10 17.50 -3.70
N MET A 343 7.29 17.59 -4.76
CA MET A 343 6.45 16.49 -5.22
C MET A 343 6.82 16.16 -6.66
N GLU A 344 7.23 14.92 -6.89
CA GLU A 344 7.42 14.40 -8.24
C GLU A 344 6.06 13.99 -8.82
N PHE A 345 5.57 14.75 -9.79
CA PHE A 345 4.36 14.38 -10.51
C PHE A 345 4.72 13.42 -11.64
N LYS A 346 4.35 12.14 -11.49
CA LYS A 346 4.41 11.19 -12.61
C LYS A 346 3.26 11.51 -13.57
N LEU A 347 3.60 12.12 -14.69
CA LEU A 347 2.64 12.45 -15.73
C LEU A 347 2.20 11.16 -16.44
N LYS A 348 0.89 10.94 -16.52
CA LYS A 348 0.33 9.73 -17.15
C LYS A 348 0.67 9.66 -18.63
N ASN A 349 0.74 10.81 -19.31
CA ASN A 349 1.18 10.94 -20.69
C ASN A 349 2.24 12.05 -20.83
N SER A 350 3.18 11.91 -21.76
CA SER A 350 4.13 12.98 -22.14
C SER A 350 3.41 14.24 -22.66
N ALA A 351 2.20 14.08 -23.22
CA ALA A 351 1.33 15.20 -23.58
C ALA A 351 0.87 16.03 -22.38
N ASP A 352 0.85 15.44 -21.18
CA ASP A 352 0.56 16.12 -19.92
C ASP A 352 1.80 16.80 -19.34
N ALA A 353 2.98 16.69 -19.97
CA ALA A 353 4.19 17.45 -19.60
C ALA A 353 4.25 18.84 -20.22
N LYS A 354 3.23 19.21 -21.01
CA LYS A 354 3.14 20.50 -21.70
C LYS A 354 3.03 21.69 -20.74
N TRP A 355 4.13 22.09 -20.12
CA TRP A 355 4.31 23.41 -19.54
C TRP A 355 4.45 24.40 -20.69
N TYR A 356 3.38 25.07 -21.11
CA TYR A 356 3.50 26.14 -22.11
C TYR A 356 2.67 27.37 -21.76
N HIS A 357 3.39 28.47 -21.57
CA HIS A 357 2.87 29.83 -21.68
C HIS A 357 3.49 30.60 -22.85
N ASP A 358 4.14 29.92 -23.81
CA ASP A 358 4.78 30.59 -24.95
C ASP A 358 4.00 30.33 -26.24
N LYS A 359 3.10 31.25 -26.56
CA LYS A 359 2.19 31.15 -27.72
C LYS A 359 2.95 31.22 -29.04
N ASP A 360 4.16 31.75 -29.04
CA ASP A 360 4.96 32.03 -30.23
C ASP A 360 5.79 30.81 -30.68
N LEU A 361 5.88 29.77 -29.85
CA LEU A 361 6.58 28.52 -30.21
C LEU A 361 5.66 27.56 -30.97
N THR A 362 6.18 26.97 -32.04
CA THR A 362 5.51 25.89 -32.79
C THR A 362 5.38 24.62 -31.94
N ARG A 363 4.48 23.69 -32.35
CA ARG A 363 4.24 22.43 -31.64
C ARG A 363 5.52 21.60 -31.43
N ASP A 364 6.41 21.59 -32.40
CA ASP A 364 7.65 20.80 -32.35
C ASP A 364 8.71 21.45 -31.47
N GLN A 365 8.85 22.79 -31.54
CA GLN A 365 9.71 23.55 -30.62
C GLN A 365 9.26 23.41 -29.16
N ARG A 366 7.95 23.36 -28.93
CA ARG A 366 7.40 23.02 -27.62
C ARG A 366 7.87 21.63 -27.21
N LYS A 367 7.59 20.57 -27.99
CA LYS A 367 8.02 19.20 -27.66
C LYS A 367 9.52 19.10 -27.31
N LEU A 368 10.39 19.74 -28.08
CA LEU A 368 11.85 19.77 -27.82
C LEU A 368 12.18 20.35 -26.44
N LYS A 369 11.55 21.48 -26.11
CA LYS A 369 11.71 22.17 -24.82
C LYS A 369 11.17 21.36 -23.63
N ALA A 370 10.07 20.63 -23.80
CA ALA A 370 9.58 19.68 -22.78
C ALA A 370 10.56 18.52 -22.56
N PHE A 371 11.11 17.95 -23.63
CA PHE A 371 12.07 16.85 -23.50
C PHE A 371 13.34 17.31 -22.78
N GLN A 372 13.85 18.50 -23.12
CA GLN A 372 15.00 19.11 -22.42
C GLN A 372 14.72 19.36 -20.94
N GLN A 373 13.51 19.81 -20.58
CA GLN A 373 13.13 20.01 -19.18
C GLN A 373 12.96 18.71 -18.38
N ILE A 374 12.57 17.61 -19.03
CA ILE A 374 12.37 16.30 -18.40
C ILE A 374 13.70 15.51 -18.31
N SER A 375 14.53 15.59 -19.35
CA SER A 375 15.77 14.81 -19.46
C SER A 375 17.02 15.55 -18.98
N GLY A 376 16.97 16.89 -18.88
CA GLY A 376 18.13 17.72 -18.56
C GLY A 376 19.19 17.80 -19.68
N ILE A 377 18.92 17.23 -20.86
CA ILE A 377 19.87 17.13 -21.98
C ILE A 377 19.36 17.93 -23.18
N ASP A 378 20.24 18.74 -23.78
CA ASP A 378 19.97 19.53 -24.97
C ASP A 378 19.97 18.63 -26.21
N ILE A 379 18.81 18.07 -26.56
CA ILE A 379 18.68 17.12 -27.68
C ILE A 379 18.34 17.85 -28.98
N SER A 380 19.03 17.51 -30.06
CA SER A 380 18.73 18.03 -31.40
C SER A 380 17.41 17.44 -31.92
N LYS A 381 16.74 18.13 -32.86
CA LYS A 381 15.52 17.63 -33.50
C LYS A 381 15.74 16.27 -34.18
N GLU A 382 16.92 16.09 -34.77
CA GLU A 382 17.32 14.88 -35.49
C GLU A 382 17.52 13.69 -34.54
N ASP A 383 17.97 13.93 -33.32
CA ASP A 383 18.09 12.90 -32.28
C ASP A 383 16.74 12.61 -31.61
N LEU A 384 15.83 13.59 -31.52
CA LEU A 384 14.46 13.37 -31.07
C LEU A 384 13.69 12.45 -32.03
N ASP A 385 13.86 12.64 -33.34
CA ASP A 385 13.25 11.81 -34.36
C ASP A 385 13.81 10.37 -34.33
N LYS A 386 15.10 10.20 -34.00
CA LYS A 386 15.70 8.87 -33.74
C LYS A 386 15.15 8.22 -32.48
N VAL A 387 14.93 8.97 -31.41
CA VAL A 387 14.34 8.47 -30.15
C VAL A 387 12.87 8.08 -30.37
N ASP A 388 12.07 8.88 -31.06
CA ASP A 388 10.69 8.54 -31.40
C ASP A 388 10.63 7.29 -32.30
N ALA A 389 11.54 7.17 -33.29
CA ALA A 389 11.69 5.96 -34.09
C ALA A 389 12.11 4.74 -33.24
N HIS A 390 12.98 4.93 -32.24
CA HIS A 390 13.43 3.86 -31.35
C HIS A 390 12.34 3.44 -30.35
N ILE A 391 11.52 4.38 -29.86
CA ILE A 391 10.35 4.09 -29.00
C ILE A 391 9.28 3.35 -29.79
N GLN A 392 8.99 3.75 -31.03
CA GLN A 392 8.05 3.04 -31.91
C GLN A 392 8.58 1.64 -32.28
N HIS A 393 9.88 1.51 -32.54
CA HIS A 393 10.50 0.21 -32.77
C HIS A 393 10.49 -0.66 -31.51
N SER A 394 10.78 -0.10 -30.33
CA SER A 394 10.77 -0.82 -29.05
C SER A 394 9.36 -1.23 -28.62
N LEU A 395 8.33 -0.43 -28.90
CA LEU A 395 6.93 -0.80 -28.68
C LEU A 395 6.50 -1.97 -29.60
N ASN A 396 6.95 -1.97 -30.85
CA ASN A 396 6.70 -3.08 -31.78
C ASN A 396 7.49 -4.36 -31.40
N VAL A 397 8.73 -4.21 -30.91
CA VAL A 397 9.57 -5.33 -30.44
C VAL A 397 9.08 -5.90 -29.12
N THR A 398 8.62 -5.07 -28.18
CA THR A 398 8.07 -5.53 -26.88
C THR A 398 6.75 -6.29 -27.07
N LEU A 399 5.97 -5.96 -28.10
CA LEU A 399 4.76 -6.70 -28.47
C LEU A 399 5.04 -8.04 -29.18
N THR A 400 6.26 -8.25 -29.70
CA THR A 400 6.69 -9.52 -30.31
C THR A 400 7.60 -10.37 -29.41
N SER A 401 8.28 -9.77 -28.42
CA SER A 401 9.15 -10.48 -27.46
C SER A 401 8.44 -10.93 -26.18
N CYS A 402 7.26 -10.38 -25.88
CA CYS A 402 6.32 -10.98 -24.95
C CYS A 402 5.60 -12.10 -25.72
N GLY A 403 6.06 -13.34 -25.61
CA GLY A 403 5.50 -14.54 -26.26
C GLY A 403 4.04 -14.84 -25.87
N LEU A 404 3.11 -13.95 -26.18
CA LEU A 404 1.68 -14.12 -26.10
C LEU A 404 1.19 -14.62 -27.45
N PRO A 405 0.76 -15.89 -27.56
CA PRO A 405 0.03 -16.31 -28.75
C PRO A 405 -1.32 -15.59 -28.75
N PHE A 406 -1.45 -14.58 -29.61
CA PHE A 406 -2.75 -14.13 -30.11
C PHE A 406 -3.31 -15.26 -30.99
N GLY A 407 -4.09 -16.14 -30.39
CA GLY A 407 -4.68 -17.27 -31.10
C GLY A 407 -5.52 -18.14 -30.18
N CYS A 408 -6.62 -17.60 -29.67
CA CYS A 408 -7.88 -18.29 -29.39
C CYS A 408 -8.78 -17.41 -28.51
N LEU A 409 -9.32 -16.33 -29.08
CA LEU A 409 -10.57 -15.70 -28.66
C LEU A 409 -11.08 -14.90 -29.88
N GLN A 410 -11.65 -15.64 -30.83
CA GLN A 410 -12.80 -15.18 -31.60
C GLN A 410 -14.05 -15.79 -30.98
#